data_AF-A0A6J3LP45-F1
#
_entry.id   AF-A0A6J3LP45-F1
#
_cell.length_a   1.000
_cell.length_b   1.000
_cell.length_c   1.000
_cell.angle_alpha   90.00
_cell.angle_beta   90.00
_cell.angle_gamma   90.00
#
_symmetry.space_group_name_H-M   'P 1'
#
loop_
_entity.id
_entity.type
_entity.pdbx_description
1 polymer ?
#
loop_
_entity_poly.entity_id
_entity_poly.type
_entity_poly.pdbx_seq_one_letter_code
_entity_poly.pdbx_strand_id
1 'polypeptide(L)'
;MQEEYPSWAVLSHGSDSSFELEDPGTLPSLEFLRLQWDLSCNDVSDAVQILENAGDLQSVKTPWSHINAIARSSICVTPIGAVTISISSFESWRQAWLEGHDNHFYNFNTTGENPCGCQPSDAPVNPTLTITAPTGEFVSIGQYVEDVFQWLYSTRQEIRKAIGQFDDPLEPAWELIVLPMINRISVYTQRPGADLWALEHDVQQRVKVARRMQRDQEVEAQASLTEHSDGSLLRPYPTMLELEKEAKSARKWEIVEPSLELSRLHWSLISSDVHDAIFVVDDPADTSRTGPGVPFSYNQPVAAASICTSPISAVSIYIDVLESWHDCWDTLHYEDDPAPDTSVAVQLPKRRCFACGIDAPPKGPGPKLFIQAPSRYQFITVGQYVQEVFPWLRSLGSLIRRAITSGSSYCDKDESLSYKYDLTPLILCSHIQIYHNQPGLGLQLLEGMERRRAAELARRQEGSRLQAAMDETTLSA
;
A
#
# COMPACT_ATOMS: atom_id res chain seq x y z
N MET A 1 3.85 -37.25 -12.31
CA MET A 1 4.23 -35.82 -12.23
C MET A 1 3.06 -35.12 -11.60
N GLN A 2 3.22 -34.58 -10.38
CA GLN A 2 2.23 -33.65 -9.82
C GLN A 2 2.48 -32.31 -10.52
N GLU A 3 1.51 -31.81 -11.26
CA GLU A 3 1.56 -30.43 -11.77
C GLU A 3 1.41 -29.51 -10.55
N GLU A 4 2.51 -28.83 -10.19
CA GLU A 4 2.48 -27.84 -9.12
C GLU A 4 1.60 -26.66 -9.56
N TYR A 5 0.64 -26.29 -8.71
CA TYR A 5 -0.15 -25.08 -8.92
C TYR A 5 0.78 -23.87 -8.98
N PRO A 6 0.64 -22.97 -9.98
CA PRO A 6 1.38 -21.72 -9.97
C PRO A 6 1.09 -20.98 -8.66
N SER A 7 2.12 -20.43 -8.01
CA SER A 7 1.86 -19.60 -6.83
C SER A 7 0.94 -18.45 -7.26
N TRP A 8 -0.13 -18.22 -6.51
CA TRP A 8 -1.13 -17.19 -6.79
C TRP A 8 -0.56 -15.77 -7.00
N ALA A 9 0.63 -15.51 -6.45
CA ALA A 9 1.41 -14.30 -6.67
C ALA A 9 1.86 -14.09 -8.13
N VAL A 10 1.95 -15.14 -8.94
CA VAL A 10 2.37 -15.09 -10.35
C VAL A 10 1.20 -14.80 -11.29
N LEU A 11 -0.02 -15.18 -10.92
CA LEU A 11 -1.22 -15.07 -11.77
C LEU A 11 -2.00 -13.77 -11.58
N SER A 12 -1.77 -13.05 -10.48
CA SER A 12 -2.44 -11.79 -10.16
C SER A 12 -1.52 -10.60 -10.40
N HIS A 13 -1.49 -10.07 -11.64
CA HIS A 13 -0.95 -8.73 -11.85
C HIS A 13 -1.94 -7.70 -11.30
N GLY A 14 -1.88 -7.49 -9.98
CA GLY A 14 -2.42 -6.31 -9.31
C GLY A 14 -3.81 -6.44 -8.67
N SER A 15 -3.89 -7.02 -7.47
CA SER A 15 -4.77 -6.54 -6.38
C SER A 15 -4.42 -7.21 -5.05
N ASP A 16 -4.45 -6.44 -3.96
CA ASP A 16 -4.29 -6.92 -2.58
C ASP A 16 -5.67 -7.34 -2.12
N SER A 17 -5.95 -8.62 -2.21
CA SER A 17 -6.88 -9.24 -1.29
C SER A 17 -6.12 -10.37 -0.65
N SER A 18 -5.95 -10.30 0.67
CA SER A 18 -5.93 -11.50 1.49
C SER A 18 -7.19 -12.28 1.12
N PHE A 19 -7.05 -13.22 0.20
CA PHE A 19 -8.07 -14.20 -0.11
C PHE A 19 -8.18 -15.10 1.12
N GLU A 20 -8.89 -14.63 2.14
CA GLU A 20 -9.75 -15.55 2.85
C GLU A 20 -10.78 -15.99 1.81
N LEU A 21 -10.44 -17.05 1.07
CA LEU A 21 -11.45 -17.88 0.42
C LEU A 21 -12.34 -18.36 1.56
N GLU A 22 -13.39 -17.58 1.87
CA GLU A 22 -14.39 -17.94 2.88
C GLU A 22 -15.00 -19.32 2.57
N ASP A 23 -14.86 -19.78 1.32
CA ASP A 23 -15.12 -21.15 0.92
C ASP A 23 -13.93 -21.76 0.11
N PRO A 24 -13.14 -22.69 0.69
CA PRO A 24 -12.08 -23.41 -0.02
C PRO A 24 -12.59 -24.21 -1.24
N GLY A 25 -13.91 -24.39 -1.38
CA GLY A 25 -14.55 -24.98 -2.56
C GLY A 25 -14.55 -24.07 -3.81
N THR A 26 -14.15 -22.79 -3.70
CA THR A 26 -14.19 -21.83 -4.82
C THR A 26 -12.81 -21.52 -5.41
N LEU A 27 -11.88 -22.48 -5.36
CA LEU A 27 -10.61 -22.36 -6.09
C LEU A 27 -10.84 -22.56 -7.60
N PRO A 28 -10.37 -21.66 -8.49
CA PRO A 28 -10.51 -21.86 -9.93
C PRO A 28 -9.66 -23.02 -10.41
N SER A 29 -10.13 -23.67 -11.46
CA SER A 29 -9.38 -24.73 -12.11
C SER A 29 -8.16 -24.16 -12.85
N LEU A 30 -7.11 -24.96 -13.00
CA LEU A 30 -5.94 -24.57 -13.83
C LEU A 30 -6.36 -24.20 -15.26
N GLU A 31 -7.36 -24.89 -15.82
CA GLU A 31 -7.87 -24.60 -17.16
C GLU A 31 -8.54 -23.24 -17.24
N PHE A 32 -9.25 -22.82 -16.19
CA PHE A 32 -9.87 -21.51 -16.11
C PHE A 32 -8.82 -20.39 -16.02
N LEU A 33 -7.73 -20.63 -15.28
CA LEU A 33 -6.63 -19.69 -15.13
C LEU A 33 -5.82 -19.47 -16.43
N ARG A 34 -6.05 -20.29 -17.47
CA ARG A 34 -5.44 -20.10 -18.80
C ARG A 34 -6.16 -19.06 -19.65
N LEU A 35 -7.33 -18.58 -19.23
CA LEU A 35 -8.09 -17.59 -19.98
C LEU A 35 -7.49 -16.20 -19.80
N GLN A 36 -7.19 -15.55 -20.92
CA GLN A 36 -6.82 -14.15 -20.98
C GLN A 36 -7.85 -13.38 -21.79
N TRP A 37 -8.27 -12.23 -21.29
CA TRP A 37 -9.34 -11.44 -21.89
C TRP A 37 -8.83 -10.07 -22.36
N ASP A 38 -9.23 -9.69 -23.57
CA ASP A 38 -9.00 -8.40 -24.21
C ASP A 38 -10.30 -7.92 -24.89
N LEU A 39 -11.03 -7.01 -24.24
CA LEU A 39 -12.29 -6.50 -24.78
C LEU A 39 -12.11 -5.39 -25.83
N SER A 40 -10.92 -5.22 -26.40
CA SER A 40 -10.72 -4.35 -27.56
C SER A 40 -11.45 -4.91 -28.80
N CYS A 41 -11.65 -6.23 -28.86
CA CYS A 41 -12.31 -6.95 -29.94
C CYS A 41 -13.83 -7.09 -29.73
N ASN A 42 -14.59 -7.12 -30.83
CA ASN A 42 -16.04 -7.33 -30.80
C ASN A 42 -16.44 -8.81 -30.91
N ASP A 43 -15.50 -9.70 -31.23
CA ASP A 43 -15.70 -11.13 -31.35
C ASP A 43 -15.08 -11.86 -30.15
N VAL A 44 -15.79 -12.84 -29.59
CA VAL A 44 -15.33 -13.59 -28.40
C VAL A 44 -14.07 -14.40 -28.68
N SER A 45 -13.88 -14.89 -29.91
CA SER A 45 -12.69 -15.67 -30.29
C SER A 45 -11.42 -14.84 -30.32
N ASP A 46 -11.55 -13.56 -30.67
CA ASP A 46 -10.45 -12.59 -30.64
C ASP A 46 -10.27 -11.97 -29.25
N ALA A 47 -11.38 -11.78 -28.52
CA ALA A 47 -11.39 -11.16 -27.21
C ALA A 47 -10.95 -12.09 -26.07
N VAL A 48 -11.00 -13.41 -26.27
CA VAL A 48 -10.56 -14.39 -25.28
C VAL A 48 -9.48 -15.26 -25.90
N GLN A 49 -8.34 -15.31 -25.23
CA GLN A 49 -7.19 -16.11 -25.61
C GLN A 49 -6.94 -17.19 -24.56
N ILE A 50 -6.46 -18.35 -25.01
CA ILE A 50 -6.11 -19.48 -24.16
C ILE A 50 -4.59 -19.57 -24.14
N LEU A 51 -4.01 -19.40 -22.95
CA LEU A 51 -2.59 -19.61 -22.70
C LEU A 51 -2.25 -21.10 -22.76
N GLU A 52 -1.08 -21.47 -23.28
CA GLU A 52 -0.58 -22.85 -23.21
C GLU A 52 -0.33 -23.26 -21.76
N ASN A 53 0.21 -22.34 -20.94
CA ASN A 53 0.47 -22.54 -19.51
C ASN A 53 -0.13 -21.38 -18.71
N ALA A 54 -0.97 -21.69 -17.71
CA ALA A 54 -1.59 -20.68 -16.85
C ALA A 54 -0.55 -19.79 -16.16
N GLY A 55 0.55 -20.37 -15.68
CA GLY A 55 1.61 -19.67 -14.94
C GLY A 55 2.58 -18.86 -15.80
N ASP A 56 2.42 -18.85 -17.13
CA ASP A 56 3.28 -18.13 -18.05
C ASP A 56 2.45 -17.27 -19.02
N LEU A 57 2.39 -15.98 -18.72
CA LEU A 57 1.66 -14.98 -19.52
C LEU A 57 2.28 -14.73 -20.91
N GLN A 58 3.51 -15.19 -21.12
CA GLN A 58 4.20 -15.13 -22.41
C GLN A 58 4.07 -16.45 -23.19
N SER A 59 3.37 -17.45 -22.64
CA SER A 59 3.14 -18.71 -23.33
C SER A 59 2.31 -18.53 -24.60
N VAL A 60 2.39 -19.51 -25.50
CA VAL A 60 1.69 -19.48 -26.77
C VAL A 60 0.20 -19.28 -26.53
N LYS A 61 -0.40 -18.33 -27.25
CA LYS A 61 -1.81 -17.97 -27.12
C LYS A 61 -2.58 -18.51 -28.31
N THR A 62 -3.69 -19.19 -28.04
CA THR A 62 -4.64 -19.60 -29.09
C THR A 62 -5.97 -18.89 -28.91
N PRO A 63 -6.61 -18.41 -29.99
CA PRO A 63 -7.95 -17.86 -29.93
C PRO A 63 -8.94 -18.81 -29.27
N TRP A 64 -9.91 -18.26 -28.55
CA TRP A 64 -10.98 -19.02 -27.93
C TRP A 64 -11.91 -19.65 -28.98
N SER A 65 -12.33 -20.90 -28.73
CA SER A 65 -13.40 -21.55 -29.49
C SER A 65 -14.18 -22.52 -28.61
N HIS A 66 -15.48 -22.67 -28.89
CA HIS A 66 -16.36 -23.61 -28.21
C HIS A 66 -15.93 -25.09 -28.40
N ILE A 67 -15.09 -25.37 -29.41
CA ILE A 67 -14.53 -26.71 -29.65
C ILE A 67 -13.26 -26.99 -28.84
N ASN A 68 -12.67 -26.00 -28.17
CA ASN A 68 -11.50 -26.21 -27.33
C ASN A 68 -11.83 -27.19 -26.19
N ALA A 69 -10.91 -28.11 -25.89
CA ALA A 69 -11.12 -29.11 -24.83
C ALA A 69 -11.46 -28.46 -23.48
N ILE A 70 -10.84 -27.31 -23.18
CA ILE A 70 -11.06 -26.56 -21.94
C ILE A 70 -12.48 -26.03 -21.80
N ALA A 71 -13.22 -25.82 -22.89
CA ALA A 71 -14.57 -25.25 -22.85
C ALA A 71 -15.56 -26.13 -22.08
N ARG A 72 -15.26 -27.43 -21.95
CA ARG A 72 -16.06 -28.41 -21.19
C ARG A 72 -15.58 -28.59 -19.75
N SER A 73 -14.45 -27.99 -19.37
CA SER A 73 -13.91 -28.07 -18.01
C SER A 73 -14.74 -27.20 -17.06
N SER A 74 -14.66 -27.50 -15.76
CA SER A 74 -15.27 -26.65 -14.73
C SER A 74 -14.45 -25.38 -14.51
N ILE A 75 -15.12 -24.27 -14.17
CA ILE A 75 -14.45 -23.04 -13.76
C ILE A 75 -13.73 -23.18 -12.40
N CYS A 76 -14.11 -24.16 -11.57
CA CYS A 76 -13.54 -24.42 -10.25
C CYS A 76 -12.92 -25.82 -10.15
N VAL A 77 -11.99 -26.01 -9.20
CA VAL A 77 -11.47 -27.33 -8.81
C VAL A 77 -12.60 -28.19 -8.24
N THR A 78 -13.41 -27.62 -7.35
CA THR A 78 -14.66 -28.22 -6.89
C THR A 78 -15.80 -27.70 -7.77
N PRO A 79 -16.48 -28.55 -8.56
CA PRO A 79 -17.48 -28.06 -9.50
C PRO A 79 -18.65 -27.36 -8.80
N ILE A 80 -19.01 -26.17 -9.28
CA ILE A 80 -20.12 -25.36 -8.75
C ILE A 80 -21.24 -25.21 -9.77
N GLY A 81 -22.50 -25.37 -9.34
CA GLY A 81 -23.68 -25.32 -10.21
C GLY A 81 -24.15 -23.91 -10.58
N ALA A 82 -23.70 -22.89 -9.87
CA ALA A 82 -24.01 -21.49 -10.17
C ALA A 82 -22.88 -20.57 -9.69
N VAL A 83 -22.73 -19.43 -10.36
CA VAL A 83 -21.78 -18.39 -9.98
C VAL A 83 -22.37 -17.01 -10.23
N THR A 84 -22.21 -16.10 -9.27
CA THR A 84 -22.59 -14.69 -9.41
C THR A 84 -21.34 -13.84 -9.51
N ILE A 85 -21.27 -13.04 -10.57
CA ILE A 85 -20.12 -12.24 -10.97
C ILE A 85 -20.49 -10.77 -10.81
N SER A 86 -19.61 -10.00 -10.19
CA SER A 86 -19.72 -8.53 -10.06
C SER A 86 -18.48 -7.85 -10.63
N ILE A 87 -18.60 -6.57 -11.02
CA ILE A 87 -17.45 -5.78 -11.48
C ILE A 87 -16.90 -4.96 -10.31
N SER A 88 -15.65 -5.22 -9.91
CA SER A 88 -15.02 -4.57 -8.75
C SER A 88 -15.05 -3.04 -8.84
N SER A 89 -14.74 -2.51 -10.03
CA SER A 89 -14.66 -1.08 -10.30
C SER A 89 -15.98 -0.34 -10.11
N PHE A 90 -17.13 -1.01 -10.30
CA PHE A 90 -18.44 -0.39 -10.08
C PHE A 90 -18.76 -0.19 -8.61
N GLU A 91 -18.36 -1.12 -7.74
CA GLU A 91 -18.58 -0.97 -6.31
C GLU A 91 -17.78 0.22 -5.77
N SER A 92 -16.49 0.31 -6.14
CA SER A 92 -15.66 1.45 -5.77
C SER A 92 -16.18 2.76 -6.35
N TRP A 93 -16.64 2.76 -7.61
CA TRP A 93 -17.23 3.95 -8.21
C TRP A 93 -18.53 4.37 -7.54
N ARG A 94 -19.42 3.41 -7.24
CA ARG A 94 -20.67 3.65 -6.52
C ARG A 94 -20.38 4.24 -5.15
N GLN A 95 -19.42 3.68 -4.43
CA GLN A 95 -19.02 4.16 -3.11
C GLN A 95 -18.47 5.59 -3.19
N ALA A 96 -17.57 5.87 -4.13
CA ALA A 96 -17.04 7.22 -4.36
C ALA A 96 -18.13 8.20 -4.80
N TRP A 97 -19.11 7.74 -5.58
CA TRP A 97 -20.27 8.55 -5.95
C TRP A 97 -21.14 8.87 -4.74
N LEU A 98 -21.45 7.88 -3.89
CA LEU A 98 -22.22 8.10 -2.65
C LEU A 98 -21.51 9.09 -1.73
N GLU A 99 -20.23 8.86 -1.44
CA GLU A 99 -19.41 9.74 -0.60
C GLU A 99 -19.33 11.17 -1.16
N GLY A 100 -19.16 11.33 -2.47
CA GLY A 100 -19.14 12.64 -3.12
C GLY A 100 -20.49 13.37 -3.09
N HIS A 101 -21.60 12.65 -2.89
CA HIS A 101 -22.96 13.20 -2.88
C HIS A 101 -23.63 13.15 -1.49
N ASP A 102 -22.95 12.63 -0.46
CA ASP A 102 -23.48 12.54 0.91
C ASP A 102 -23.88 13.91 1.46
N ASN A 103 -23.11 14.96 1.16
CA ASN A 103 -23.44 16.33 1.53
C ASN A 103 -24.72 16.84 0.84
N HIS A 104 -25.00 16.40 -0.39
CA HIS A 104 -26.24 16.75 -1.08
C HIS A 104 -27.44 16.02 -0.47
N PHE A 105 -27.28 14.75 -0.07
CA PHE A 105 -28.34 14.01 0.60
C PHE A 105 -28.64 14.57 2.00
N TYR A 106 -27.61 14.97 2.73
CA TYR A 106 -27.76 15.64 4.02
C TYR A 106 -28.50 16.98 3.87
N ASN A 107 -28.12 17.81 2.89
CA ASN A 107 -28.79 19.07 2.59
C ASN A 107 -30.25 18.84 2.16
N PHE A 108 -30.52 17.90 1.26
CA PHE A 108 -31.89 17.58 0.86
C PHE A 108 -32.76 17.15 2.06
N ASN A 109 -32.21 16.34 2.96
CA ASN A 109 -32.94 15.89 4.15
C ASN A 109 -33.17 17.01 5.19
N THR A 110 -32.34 18.05 5.21
CA THR A 110 -32.40 19.12 6.22
C THR A 110 -33.09 20.39 5.71
N THR A 111 -32.91 20.75 4.45
CA THR A 111 -33.44 21.98 3.84
C THR A 111 -34.51 21.71 2.78
N GLY A 112 -34.64 20.48 2.29
CA GLY A 112 -35.48 20.13 1.14
C GLY A 112 -34.86 20.53 -0.20
N GLU A 113 -33.66 21.11 -0.22
CA GLU A 113 -32.97 21.53 -1.43
C GLU A 113 -31.90 20.53 -1.84
N ASN A 114 -31.91 20.15 -3.12
CA ASN A 114 -30.91 19.27 -3.70
C ASN A 114 -30.32 19.93 -4.96
N PRO A 115 -29.19 20.64 -4.84
CA PRO A 115 -28.65 21.42 -5.94
C PRO A 115 -28.19 20.57 -7.13
N CYS A 116 -27.80 19.30 -6.92
CA CYS A 116 -27.52 18.36 -8.02
C CYS A 116 -28.80 17.71 -8.60
N GLY A 117 -29.92 17.77 -7.88
CA GLY A 117 -31.16 17.04 -8.21
C GLY A 117 -31.05 15.51 -8.10
N CYS A 118 -29.91 14.99 -7.65
CA CYS A 118 -29.57 13.58 -7.65
C CYS A 118 -30.08 12.85 -6.40
N GLN A 119 -30.69 11.68 -6.55
CA GLN A 119 -31.18 10.85 -5.45
C GLN A 119 -30.20 9.71 -5.16
N PRO A 120 -30.18 9.12 -3.95
CA PRO A 120 -29.34 7.94 -3.68
C PRO A 120 -29.61 6.77 -4.62
N SER A 121 -30.83 6.68 -5.19
CA SER A 121 -31.19 5.72 -6.23
C SER A 121 -30.55 5.98 -7.59
N ASP A 122 -30.00 7.17 -7.80
CA ASP A 122 -29.25 7.53 -9.01
C ASP A 122 -27.79 7.08 -8.91
N ALA A 123 -27.37 6.58 -7.73
CA ALA A 123 -26.09 5.93 -7.57
C ALA A 123 -25.97 4.78 -8.58
N PRO A 124 -24.83 4.62 -9.24
CA PRO A 124 -24.66 3.57 -10.22
C PRO A 124 -24.91 2.19 -9.61
N VAL A 125 -25.82 1.44 -10.23
CA VAL A 125 -26.08 0.07 -9.81
C VAL A 125 -24.85 -0.76 -10.14
N ASN A 126 -24.34 -1.52 -9.17
CA ASN A 126 -23.28 -2.49 -9.42
C ASN A 126 -23.88 -3.64 -10.25
N PRO A 127 -23.52 -3.78 -11.53
CA PRO A 127 -24.08 -4.82 -12.36
C PRO A 127 -23.60 -6.18 -11.86
N THR A 128 -24.52 -7.14 -11.79
CA THR A 128 -24.20 -8.53 -11.45
C THR A 128 -24.72 -9.48 -12.51
N LEU A 129 -23.95 -10.51 -12.82
CA LEU A 129 -24.35 -11.60 -13.71
C LEU A 129 -24.38 -12.91 -12.93
N THR A 130 -25.50 -13.62 -12.93
CA THR A 130 -25.58 -14.97 -12.37
C THR A 130 -25.65 -15.99 -13.50
N ILE A 131 -24.67 -16.88 -13.54
CA ILE A 131 -24.57 -17.99 -14.49
C ILE A 131 -24.97 -19.27 -13.75
N THR A 132 -25.89 -20.03 -14.32
CA THR A 132 -26.36 -21.31 -13.74
C THR A 132 -26.12 -22.42 -14.75
N ALA A 133 -25.58 -23.54 -14.27
CA ALA A 133 -25.36 -24.73 -15.09
C ALA A 133 -26.71 -25.26 -15.63
N PRO A 134 -26.86 -25.46 -16.94
CA PRO A 134 -28.14 -25.88 -17.52
C PRO A 134 -28.59 -27.27 -17.05
N THR A 135 -27.64 -28.15 -16.73
CA THR A 135 -27.90 -29.49 -16.18
C THR A 135 -27.80 -29.55 -14.65
N GLY A 136 -27.45 -28.43 -14.00
CA GLY A 136 -27.23 -28.36 -12.56
C GLY A 136 -25.94 -29.00 -12.04
N GLU A 137 -25.11 -29.59 -12.91
CA GLU A 137 -23.87 -30.27 -12.49
C GLU A 137 -22.76 -29.26 -12.17
N PHE A 138 -22.34 -28.44 -13.15
CA PHE A 138 -21.40 -27.36 -12.93
C PHE A 138 -21.38 -26.34 -14.06
N VAL A 139 -20.94 -25.11 -13.76
CA VAL A 139 -20.69 -24.06 -14.76
C VAL A 139 -19.41 -24.41 -15.51
N SER A 140 -19.53 -24.64 -16.81
CA SER A 140 -18.37 -24.91 -17.67
C SER A 140 -17.66 -23.60 -18.04
N ILE A 141 -16.37 -23.70 -18.39
CA ILE A 141 -15.61 -22.56 -18.90
C ILE A 141 -16.28 -21.98 -20.15
N GLY A 142 -16.82 -22.81 -21.03
CA GLY A 142 -17.50 -22.33 -22.23
C GLY A 142 -18.74 -21.50 -21.94
N GLN A 143 -19.58 -21.97 -21.01
CA GLN A 143 -20.75 -21.22 -20.56
C GLN A 143 -20.33 -19.89 -19.91
N TYR A 144 -19.29 -19.94 -19.06
CA TYR A 144 -18.75 -18.74 -18.41
C TYR A 144 -18.28 -17.70 -19.43
N VAL A 145 -17.46 -18.11 -20.42
CA VAL A 145 -16.90 -17.20 -21.42
C VAL A 145 -18.01 -16.55 -22.24
N GLU A 146 -18.99 -17.31 -22.72
CA GLU A 146 -20.08 -16.77 -23.55
C GLU A 146 -20.95 -15.77 -22.78
N ASP A 147 -21.42 -16.14 -21.58
CA ASP A 147 -22.31 -15.28 -20.79
C ASP A 147 -21.59 -14.03 -20.28
N VAL A 148 -20.36 -14.18 -19.77
CA VAL A 148 -19.56 -13.06 -19.29
C VAL A 148 -19.20 -12.12 -20.42
N PHE A 149 -18.81 -12.62 -21.60
CA PHE A 149 -18.47 -11.76 -22.73
C PHE A 149 -19.67 -10.93 -23.18
N GLN A 150 -20.83 -11.56 -23.38
CA GLN A 150 -22.05 -10.84 -23.77
C GLN A 150 -22.45 -9.80 -22.73
N TRP A 151 -22.35 -10.14 -21.45
CA TRP A 151 -22.64 -9.22 -20.35
C TRP A 151 -21.67 -8.04 -20.28
N LEU A 152 -20.36 -8.28 -20.33
CA LEU A 152 -19.34 -7.22 -20.35
C LEU A 152 -19.49 -6.31 -21.56
N TYR A 153 -19.83 -6.88 -22.72
CA TYR A 153 -20.09 -6.09 -23.93
C TYR A 153 -21.34 -5.21 -23.77
N SER A 154 -22.42 -5.74 -23.18
CA SER A 154 -23.65 -4.99 -22.90
C SER A 154 -23.48 -3.87 -21.88
N THR A 155 -22.53 -4.02 -20.94
CA THR A 155 -22.23 -3.04 -19.88
C THR A 155 -21.00 -2.18 -20.19
N ARG A 156 -20.47 -2.26 -21.41
CA ARG A 156 -19.21 -1.61 -21.80
C ARG A 156 -19.27 -0.09 -21.63
N GLN A 157 -20.39 0.55 -21.93
CA GLN A 157 -20.51 2.00 -21.80
C GLN A 157 -20.51 2.42 -20.32
N GLU A 158 -21.17 1.66 -19.47
CA GLU A 158 -21.24 1.87 -18.03
C GLU A 158 -19.87 1.63 -17.39
N ILE A 159 -19.16 0.56 -17.79
CA ILE A 159 -17.79 0.27 -17.35
C ILE A 159 -16.91 1.47 -17.66
N ARG A 160 -16.99 1.98 -18.89
CA ARG A 160 -16.21 3.14 -19.36
C ARG A 160 -16.49 4.41 -18.55
N LYS A 161 -17.76 4.69 -18.25
CA LYS A 161 -18.13 5.80 -17.36
C LYS A 161 -17.57 5.62 -15.95
N ALA A 162 -17.63 4.41 -15.41
CA ALA A 162 -17.13 4.10 -14.07
C ALA A 162 -15.61 4.32 -13.94
N ILE A 163 -14.84 4.04 -14.99
CA ILE A 163 -13.39 4.30 -15.06
C ILE A 163 -13.05 5.74 -15.51
N GLY A 164 -14.05 6.63 -15.58
CA GLY A 164 -13.85 8.05 -15.83
C GLY A 164 -13.82 8.48 -17.30
N GLN A 165 -14.29 7.65 -18.23
CA GLN A 165 -14.45 8.03 -19.65
C GLN A 165 -15.84 8.61 -19.90
N PHE A 166 -15.93 9.94 -19.90
CA PHE A 166 -17.18 10.67 -20.09
C PHE A 166 -17.36 11.25 -21.50
N ASP A 167 -16.28 11.34 -22.29
CA ASP A 167 -16.27 12.02 -23.59
C ASP A 167 -16.49 11.06 -24.77
N ASP A 168 -17.28 11.51 -25.74
CA ASP A 168 -17.52 10.85 -27.02
C ASP A 168 -16.85 11.68 -28.15
N PRO A 169 -16.10 11.10 -29.10
CA PRO A 169 -15.90 9.67 -29.32
C PRO A 169 -14.93 9.03 -28.31
N LEU A 170 -15.36 7.92 -27.72
CA LEU A 170 -14.53 7.09 -26.85
C LEU A 170 -13.26 6.67 -27.60
N GLU A 171 -12.08 7.00 -27.05
CA GLU A 171 -10.80 6.63 -27.67
C GLU A 171 -10.71 5.10 -27.85
N PRO A 172 -10.56 4.58 -29.08
CA PRO A 172 -10.51 3.14 -29.35
C PRO A 172 -9.26 2.45 -28.79
N ALA A 173 -8.28 3.21 -28.31
CA ALA A 173 -6.99 2.72 -27.82
C ALA A 173 -7.00 2.21 -26.36
N TRP A 174 -8.16 2.19 -25.69
CA TRP A 174 -8.24 1.72 -24.31
C TRP A 174 -8.54 0.23 -24.29
N GLU A 175 -7.46 -0.56 -24.19
CA GLU A 175 -7.53 -1.99 -23.93
C GLU A 175 -8.11 -2.20 -22.52
N LEU A 176 -9.31 -2.77 -22.46
CA LEU A 176 -9.93 -3.21 -21.22
C LEU A 176 -9.45 -4.63 -20.95
N ILE A 177 -8.49 -4.74 -20.04
CA ILE A 177 -7.99 -6.03 -19.59
C ILE A 177 -8.89 -6.49 -18.45
N VAL A 178 -9.47 -7.67 -18.66
CA VAL A 178 -10.37 -8.32 -17.70
C VAL A 178 -9.57 -9.41 -17.01
N LEU A 179 -9.46 -9.32 -15.70
CA LEU A 179 -8.95 -10.41 -14.87
C LEU A 179 -10.16 -11.14 -14.27
N PRO A 180 -10.59 -12.26 -14.86
CA PRO A 180 -11.70 -13.04 -14.34
C PRO A 180 -11.26 -13.74 -13.04
N MET A 181 -11.93 -13.40 -11.95
CA MET A 181 -12.03 -14.25 -10.77
C MET A 181 -13.40 -14.93 -10.83
N ILE A 182 -13.55 -16.09 -10.19
CA ILE A 182 -14.79 -16.89 -10.28
C ILE A 182 -16.04 -16.04 -10.03
N ASN A 183 -16.04 -15.20 -8.99
CA ASN A 183 -17.18 -14.37 -8.59
C ASN A 183 -16.99 -12.86 -8.82
N ARG A 184 -15.87 -12.45 -9.42
CA ARG A 184 -15.52 -11.03 -9.55
C ARG A 184 -14.69 -10.77 -10.78
N ILE A 185 -14.99 -9.69 -11.49
CA ILE A 185 -14.20 -9.22 -12.61
C ILE A 185 -13.53 -7.92 -12.22
N SER A 186 -12.22 -7.87 -12.38
CA SER A 186 -11.46 -6.63 -12.29
C SER A 186 -11.14 -6.15 -13.69
N VAL A 187 -11.48 -4.88 -13.97
CA VAL A 187 -11.28 -4.24 -15.27
C VAL A 187 -10.20 -3.18 -15.11
N TYR A 188 -9.14 -3.29 -15.90
CA TYR A 188 -8.04 -2.33 -15.96
C TYR A 188 -7.98 -1.68 -17.33
N THR A 189 -7.45 -0.46 -17.37
CA THR A 189 -7.18 0.26 -18.61
C THR A 189 -5.68 0.27 -18.85
N GLN A 190 -5.21 -0.31 -19.96
CA GLN A 190 -3.86 -0.02 -20.43
C GLN A 190 -3.91 1.20 -21.33
N ARG A 191 -3.51 2.36 -20.80
CA ARG A 191 -3.23 3.53 -21.63
C ARG A 191 -1.72 3.61 -21.85
N PRO A 192 -1.23 3.60 -23.10
CA PRO A 192 0.17 3.87 -23.40
C PRO A 192 0.55 5.25 -22.81
N GLY A 193 1.41 5.26 -21.78
CA GLY A 193 1.83 6.48 -21.09
C GLY A 193 0.94 6.95 -19.92
N ALA A 194 -0.16 6.26 -19.59
CA ALA A 194 -0.73 6.38 -18.25
C ALA A 194 0.07 5.46 -17.34
N ASP A 195 1.10 6.05 -16.75
CA ASP A 195 1.66 5.48 -15.56
C ASP A 195 0.53 5.30 -14.53
N LEU A 196 0.46 4.16 -13.84
CA LEU A 196 -0.48 3.96 -12.73
C LEU A 196 -0.36 5.11 -11.71
N TRP A 197 0.84 5.66 -11.58
CA TRP A 197 1.15 6.87 -10.82
C TRP A 197 0.48 8.14 -11.35
N ALA A 198 0.26 8.29 -12.66
CA ALA A 198 -0.42 9.44 -13.24
C ALA A 198 -1.94 9.38 -13.02
N LEU A 199 -2.51 8.16 -13.05
CA LEU A 199 -3.92 7.95 -12.72
C LEU A 199 -4.17 8.15 -11.22
N GLU A 200 -3.28 7.61 -10.38
CA GLU A 200 -3.28 7.84 -8.93
C GLU A 200 -3.09 9.32 -8.59
N HIS A 201 -2.17 10.00 -9.27
CA HIS A 201 -1.99 11.44 -9.13
C HIS A 201 -3.25 12.22 -9.54
N ASP A 202 -3.92 11.87 -10.64
CA ASP A 202 -5.15 12.55 -11.07
C ASP A 202 -6.31 12.33 -10.08
N VAL A 203 -6.46 11.11 -9.55
CA VAL A 203 -7.42 10.81 -8.47
C VAL A 203 -7.10 11.61 -7.20
N GLN A 204 -5.82 11.67 -6.80
CA GLN A 204 -5.37 12.48 -5.66
C GLN A 204 -5.61 13.98 -5.88
N GLN A 205 -5.42 14.50 -7.10
CA GLN A 205 -5.75 15.89 -7.43
C GLN A 205 -7.25 16.15 -7.35
N ARG A 206 -8.11 15.23 -7.83
CA ARG A 206 -9.56 15.37 -7.75
C ARG A 206 -10.07 15.35 -6.31
N VAL A 207 -9.57 14.44 -5.46
CA VAL A 207 -9.86 14.41 -4.02
C VAL A 207 -9.39 15.71 -3.35
N LYS A 208 -8.22 16.21 -3.73
CA LYS A 208 -7.66 17.48 -3.22
C LYS A 208 -8.50 18.70 -3.61
N VAL A 209 -9.02 18.74 -4.84
CA VAL A 209 -9.93 19.81 -5.31
C VAL A 209 -11.28 19.72 -4.60
N ALA A 210 -11.85 18.53 -4.45
CA ALA A 210 -13.10 18.33 -3.72
C ALA A 210 -12.98 18.78 -2.25
N ARG A 211 -11.88 18.42 -1.56
CA ARG A 211 -11.59 18.88 -0.19
C ARG A 211 -11.42 20.40 -0.09
N ARG A 212 -10.85 21.05 -1.11
CA ARG A 212 -10.75 22.53 -1.16
C ARG A 212 -12.13 23.16 -1.30
N MET A 213 -12.94 22.69 -2.24
CA MET A 213 -14.30 23.22 -2.44
C MET A 213 -15.18 23.05 -1.20
N GLN A 214 -15.08 21.91 -0.51
CA GLN A 214 -15.78 21.70 0.75
C GLN A 214 -15.34 22.69 1.84
N ARG A 215 -14.02 22.93 1.97
CA ARG A 215 -13.48 23.86 2.97
C ARG A 215 -13.88 25.31 2.68
N ASP A 216 -13.85 25.73 1.41
CA ASP A 216 -14.27 27.07 1.01
C ASP A 216 -15.76 27.30 1.32
N GLN A 217 -16.60 26.28 1.10
CA GLN A 217 -18.03 26.31 1.48
C GLN A 217 -18.24 26.36 3.01
N GLU A 218 -17.41 25.66 3.79
CA GLU A 218 -17.45 25.71 5.26
C GLU A 218 -17.06 27.10 5.79
N VAL A 219 -16.06 27.76 5.18
CA VAL A 219 -15.64 29.13 5.52
C VAL A 219 -16.73 30.14 5.17
N GLU A 220 -17.36 30.04 4.00
CA GLU A 220 -18.49 30.90 3.62
C GLU A 220 -19.70 30.70 4.55
N ALA A 221 -19.99 29.47 4.94
CA ALA A 221 -21.05 29.15 5.88
C ALA A 221 -20.76 29.70 7.29
N GLN A 222 -19.51 29.60 7.77
CA GLN A 222 -19.11 30.17 9.06
C GLN A 222 -19.13 31.69 9.06
N ALA A 223 -18.66 32.35 7.98
CA ALA A 223 -18.73 33.81 7.83
C ALA A 223 -20.19 34.31 7.91
N SER A 224 -21.12 33.55 7.32
CA SER A 224 -22.56 33.83 7.37
C SER A 224 -23.18 33.61 8.76
N LEU A 225 -22.63 32.70 9.56
CA LEU A 225 -23.07 32.41 10.93
C LEU A 225 -22.55 33.44 11.96
N THR A 226 -21.35 33.99 11.76
CA THR A 226 -20.77 35.00 12.66
C THR A 226 -21.52 36.33 12.69
N GLU A 227 -22.38 36.61 11.72
CA GLU A 227 -23.21 37.83 11.79
C GLU A 227 -24.41 37.68 12.75
N HIS A 228 -24.81 36.47 13.17
CA HIS A 228 -26.14 36.27 13.77
C HIS A 228 -26.28 35.33 14.98
N SER A 229 -25.22 34.84 15.66
CA SER A 229 -25.45 34.07 16.89
C SER A 229 -24.42 34.22 18.01
N ASP A 230 -24.96 34.76 19.11
CA ASP A 230 -24.52 34.63 20.49
C ASP A 230 -24.64 33.15 20.93
N GLY A 231 -23.56 32.62 21.51
CA GLY A 231 -23.60 31.47 22.41
C GLY A 231 -23.79 30.05 21.84
N SER A 232 -22.67 29.34 21.73
CA SER A 232 -22.51 27.92 22.11
C SER A 232 -23.25 26.84 21.30
N LEU A 233 -22.48 26.08 20.50
CA LEU A 233 -22.37 24.60 20.55
C LEU A 233 -21.44 24.12 19.41
N LEU A 234 -20.17 23.86 19.73
CA LEU A 234 -19.21 23.24 18.81
C LEU A 234 -19.50 21.73 18.70
N ARG A 235 -19.63 21.20 17.48
CA ARG A 235 -19.59 19.75 17.21
C ARG A 235 -18.14 19.25 17.18
N PRO A 236 -17.84 18.02 17.61
CA PRO A 236 -16.47 17.51 17.61
C PRO A 236 -16.03 17.08 16.20
N TYR A 237 -14.77 17.39 15.87
CA TYR A 237 -14.10 17.00 14.63
C TYR A 237 -13.77 15.50 14.59
N PRO A 238 -13.60 14.88 13.40
CA PRO A 238 -13.05 13.54 13.27
C PRO A 238 -11.65 13.52 13.87
N THR A 239 -11.34 12.44 14.59
CA THR A 239 -10.04 12.35 15.28
C THR A 239 -8.94 12.02 14.26
N MET A 240 -7.73 12.53 14.48
CA MET A 240 -6.52 12.21 13.69
C MET A 240 -6.33 10.71 13.40
N LEU A 241 -6.84 9.86 14.30
CA LEU A 241 -6.84 8.39 14.20
C LEU A 241 -7.70 7.83 13.05
N GLU A 242 -8.79 8.52 12.69
CA GLU A 242 -9.68 8.12 11.60
C GLU A 242 -9.07 8.46 10.24
N LEU A 243 -8.37 9.59 10.15
CA LEU A 243 -7.63 10.02 8.95
C LEU A 243 -6.39 9.14 8.68
N GLU A 244 -5.72 8.64 9.73
CA GLU A 244 -4.62 7.66 9.59
C GLU A 244 -5.09 6.29 9.06
N LYS A 245 -6.33 5.89 9.37
CA LYS A 245 -6.92 4.62 8.91
C LYS A 245 -7.19 4.63 7.40
N GLU A 246 -7.65 5.76 6.88
CA GLU A 246 -7.91 5.94 5.44
C GLU A 246 -6.61 6.04 4.63
N ALA A 247 -5.58 6.72 5.14
CA ALA A 247 -4.29 6.84 4.45
C ALA A 247 -3.54 5.49 4.33
N LYS A 248 -3.78 4.56 5.27
CA LYS A 248 -3.18 3.21 5.27
C LYS A 248 -3.87 2.23 4.31
N SER A 249 -5.11 2.46 3.88
CA SER A 249 -5.84 1.52 3.00
C SER A 249 -5.53 1.68 1.50
N ALA A 250 -5.02 2.85 1.07
CA ALA A 250 -4.80 3.18 -0.34
C ALA A 250 -3.43 2.74 -0.91
N ARG A 251 -2.58 2.07 -0.13
CA ARG A 251 -1.15 1.89 -0.40
C ARG A 251 -0.78 0.40 -0.50
N LYS A 252 -0.76 -0.15 -1.72
CA LYS A 252 -0.42 -1.56 -1.99
C LYS A 252 1.10 -1.79 -1.94
N TRP A 253 1.65 -1.96 -0.74
CA TRP A 253 3.06 -2.32 -0.53
C TRP A 253 3.15 -3.71 0.08
N GLU A 254 4.06 -4.54 -0.40
CA GLU A 254 4.45 -5.74 0.35
C GLU A 254 5.17 -5.25 1.62
N ILE A 255 4.44 -5.22 2.74
CA ILE A 255 4.97 -4.80 4.03
C ILE A 255 5.94 -5.90 4.46
N VAL A 256 7.22 -5.69 4.15
CA VAL A 256 8.27 -6.56 4.68
C VAL A 256 8.46 -6.18 6.15
N GLU A 257 8.14 -7.13 7.03
CA GLU A 257 8.24 -6.91 8.46
C GLU A 257 9.71 -6.67 8.88
N PRO A 258 9.98 -5.62 9.69
CA PRO A 258 11.30 -5.41 10.26
C PRO A 258 11.68 -6.61 11.13
N SER A 259 12.97 -6.94 11.19
CA SER A 259 13.43 -8.00 12.07
C SER A 259 13.26 -7.61 13.54
N LEU A 260 13.20 -8.61 14.42
CA LEU A 260 13.21 -8.39 15.85
C LEU A 260 14.47 -7.61 16.27
N GLU A 261 15.61 -7.93 15.66
CA GLU A 261 16.89 -7.28 15.91
C GLU A 261 16.92 -5.80 15.53
N LEU A 262 16.26 -5.41 14.42
CA LEU A 262 16.11 -4.00 14.06
C LEU A 262 15.21 -3.28 15.07
N SER A 263 14.09 -3.92 15.46
CA SER A 263 13.13 -3.37 16.41
C SER A 263 13.71 -3.16 17.81
N ARG A 264 14.77 -3.90 18.16
CA ARG A 264 15.51 -3.77 19.42
C ARG A 264 16.48 -2.58 19.47
N LEU A 265 16.72 -1.89 18.37
CA LEU A 265 17.51 -0.65 18.44
C LEU A 265 16.71 0.43 19.17
N HIS A 266 17.39 1.44 19.71
CA HIS A 266 16.76 2.64 20.25
C HIS A 266 17.68 3.80 19.98
N TRP A 267 17.17 4.90 19.44
CA TRP A 267 17.97 6.00 18.91
C TRP A 267 17.83 7.25 19.79
N SER A 268 18.90 8.00 19.91
CA SER A 268 18.95 9.31 20.54
C SER A 268 19.77 10.23 19.66
N LEU A 269 19.12 11.19 18.99
CA LEU A 269 19.79 12.17 18.14
C LEU A 269 20.49 13.29 18.95
N ILE A 270 20.58 13.13 20.28
CA ILE A 270 21.24 14.07 21.18
C ILE A 270 22.77 13.89 21.09
N SER A 271 23.26 12.65 21.07
CA SER A 271 24.70 12.37 21.03
C SER A 271 25.27 12.40 19.61
N SER A 272 26.51 12.88 19.48
CA SER A 272 27.30 12.88 18.24
C SER A 272 27.97 11.54 17.93
N ASP A 273 28.18 10.71 18.94
CA ASP A 273 28.76 9.37 18.79
C ASP A 273 27.65 8.33 18.62
N VAL A 274 27.80 7.41 17.67
CA VAL A 274 26.85 6.31 17.43
C VAL A 274 26.70 5.42 18.66
N HIS A 275 27.78 5.23 19.43
CA HIS A 275 27.78 4.39 20.63
C HIS A 275 26.92 4.96 21.75
N ASP A 276 26.85 6.28 21.83
CA ASP A 276 26.05 7.01 22.83
C ASP A 276 24.66 7.39 22.30
N ALA A 277 24.44 7.23 20.99
CA ALA A 277 23.21 7.58 20.31
C ALA A 277 22.33 6.38 20.00
N ILE A 278 22.85 5.16 20.03
CA ILE A 278 22.08 3.96 19.71
C ILE A 278 22.26 2.92 20.79
N PHE A 279 21.16 2.41 21.31
CA PHE A 279 21.11 1.38 22.33
C PHE A 279 20.38 0.15 21.81
N VAL A 280 20.70 -1.01 22.38
CA VAL A 280 20.03 -2.27 22.10
C VAL A 280 19.24 -2.65 23.35
N VAL A 281 17.92 -2.71 23.24
CA VAL A 281 17.03 -3.15 24.31
C VAL A 281 16.75 -4.65 24.18
N ASP A 282 16.47 -5.32 25.29
CA ASP A 282 16.18 -6.76 25.26
C ASP A 282 14.76 -7.05 24.78
N ASP A 283 13.79 -6.25 25.22
CA ASP A 283 12.40 -6.32 24.78
C ASP A 283 12.00 -4.99 24.11
N PRO A 284 11.77 -4.97 22.78
CA PRO A 284 11.36 -3.75 22.09
C PRO A 284 9.95 -3.29 22.50
N ALA A 285 9.14 -4.14 23.12
CA ALA A 285 7.79 -3.78 23.60
C ALA A 285 7.79 -3.14 25.00
N ASP A 286 8.87 -3.26 25.77
CA ASP A 286 8.94 -2.77 27.16
C ASP A 286 10.20 -1.92 27.42
N THR A 287 10.29 -0.79 26.72
CA THR A 287 11.37 0.20 26.91
C THR A 287 11.31 0.89 28.29
N SER A 288 10.17 0.85 28.96
CA SER A 288 9.97 1.50 30.26
C SER A 288 10.66 0.79 31.43
N ARG A 289 10.79 -0.54 31.35
CA ARG A 289 11.36 -1.38 32.42
C ARG A 289 12.77 -1.86 32.17
N THR A 290 13.20 -1.91 30.91
CA THR A 290 14.50 -2.50 30.51
C THR A 290 15.70 -1.57 30.72
N GLY A 291 15.48 -0.32 31.17
CA GLY A 291 16.55 0.68 31.32
C GLY A 291 17.05 1.17 29.95
N PRO A 292 18.15 1.93 29.90
CA PRO A 292 18.62 2.56 28.65
C PRO A 292 19.13 1.56 27.59
N GLY A 293 19.07 0.24 27.84
CA GLY A 293 19.67 -0.78 26.98
C GLY A 293 21.20 -0.81 27.05
N VAL A 294 21.80 -1.67 26.24
CA VAL A 294 23.27 -1.73 26.08
C VAL A 294 23.66 -0.88 24.88
N PRO A 295 24.70 -0.01 24.97
CA PRO A 295 25.23 0.73 23.82
C PRO A 295 25.44 -0.18 22.60
N PHE A 296 25.00 0.27 21.43
CA PHE A 296 25.17 -0.46 20.19
C PHE A 296 26.65 -0.58 19.85
N SER A 297 27.06 -1.77 19.42
CA SER A 297 28.41 -2.01 18.91
C SER A 297 28.34 -2.89 17.67
N TYR A 298 29.15 -2.56 16.66
CA TYR A 298 29.29 -3.36 15.44
C TYR A 298 29.77 -4.81 15.69
N ASN A 299 30.30 -5.10 16.88
CA ASN A 299 30.71 -6.44 17.28
C ASN A 299 29.59 -7.27 17.94
N GLN A 300 28.42 -6.67 18.22
CA GLN A 300 27.29 -7.39 18.81
C GLN A 300 26.57 -8.25 17.77
N PRO A 301 25.97 -9.39 18.17
CA PRO A 301 25.21 -10.25 17.25
C PRO A 301 24.10 -9.50 16.49
N VAL A 302 23.46 -8.53 17.14
CA VAL A 302 22.41 -7.69 16.52
C VAL A 302 22.90 -6.98 15.26
N ALA A 303 24.16 -6.52 15.23
CA ALA A 303 24.72 -5.79 14.09
C ALA A 303 24.87 -6.67 12.84
N ALA A 304 24.98 -7.99 13.00
CA ALA A 304 25.08 -8.95 11.90
C ALA A 304 23.72 -9.48 11.43
N ALA A 305 22.63 -9.18 12.13
CA ALA A 305 21.28 -9.63 11.78
C ALA A 305 20.74 -8.89 10.54
N SER A 306 19.79 -9.51 9.83
CA SER A 306 19.03 -8.86 8.76
C SER A 306 18.18 -7.71 9.32
N ILE A 307 17.95 -6.66 8.55
CA ILE A 307 17.01 -5.59 8.93
C ILE A 307 15.53 -6.00 8.83
N CYS A 308 15.26 -7.06 8.09
CA CYS A 308 13.91 -7.57 7.83
C CYS A 308 13.83 -9.08 8.13
N THR A 309 12.64 -9.58 8.45
CA THR A 309 12.38 -11.02 8.63
C THR A 309 12.74 -11.81 7.36
N SER A 310 12.36 -11.28 6.20
CA SER A 310 12.86 -11.71 4.89
C SER A 310 14.10 -10.91 4.50
N PRO A 311 15.24 -11.55 4.17
CA PRO A 311 16.46 -10.83 3.79
C PRO A 311 16.29 -10.01 2.52
N ILE A 312 16.65 -8.72 2.57
CA ILE A 312 16.48 -7.77 1.47
C ILE A 312 17.81 -7.18 1.01
N SER A 313 17.97 -6.98 -0.29
CA SER A 313 19.23 -6.50 -0.89
C SER A 313 19.27 -5.00 -1.14
N ALA A 314 18.14 -4.30 -1.03
CA ALA A 314 18.03 -2.85 -1.20
C ALA A 314 16.89 -2.28 -0.35
N VAL A 315 17.09 -1.08 0.19
CA VAL A 315 16.09 -0.34 0.97
C VAL A 315 16.19 1.16 0.70
N SER A 316 15.05 1.82 0.59
CA SER A 316 14.89 3.26 0.50
C SER A 316 14.21 3.77 1.76
N ILE A 317 14.79 4.79 2.39
CA ILE A 317 14.37 5.34 3.66
C ILE A 317 14.02 6.80 3.43
N TYR A 318 12.88 7.23 3.96
CA TYR A 318 12.47 8.62 3.97
C TYR A 318 11.97 9.03 5.37
N ILE A 319 11.82 10.34 5.56
CA ILE A 319 11.41 10.92 6.84
C ILE A 319 10.06 11.61 6.63
N ASP A 320 8.99 10.93 6.99
CA ASP A 320 7.60 11.39 6.80
C ASP A 320 7.37 12.72 7.52
N VAL A 321 8.00 12.95 8.69
CA VAL A 321 7.81 14.22 9.45
C VAL A 321 8.24 15.45 8.63
N LEU A 322 9.19 15.30 7.70
CA LEU A 322 9.61 16.40 6.84
C LEU A 322 8.64 16.65 5.68
N GLU A 323 7.98 15.60 5.19
CA GLU A 323 6.93 15.71 4.17
C GLU A 323 5.67 16.32 4.78
N SER A 324 5.22 15.80 5.92
CA SER A 324 4.09 16.34 6.67
C SER A 324 4.33 17.77 7.13
N TRP A 325 5.58 18.14 7.46
CA TRP A 325 5.90 19.52 7.85
C TRP A 325 5.58 20.53 6.75
N HIS A 326 5.77 20.17 5.46
CA HIS A 326 5.38 21.04 4.35
C HIS A 326 3.87 21.21 4.25
N ASP A 327 3.11 20.12 4.36
CA ASP A 327 1.65 20.19 4.29
C ASP A 327 1.05 20.93 5.50
N CYS A 328 1.61 20.74 6.69
CA CYS A 328 1.26 21.52 7.87
C CYS A 328 1.58 23.01 7.66
N TRP A 329 2.76 23.32 7.12
CA TRP A 329 3.14 24.72 6.85
C TRP A 329 2.19 25.37 5.83
N ASP A 330 1.89 24.69 4.71
CA ASP A 330 0.97 25.19 3.69
C ASP A 330 -0.42 25.42 4.25
N THR A 331 -0.90 24.51 5.12
CA THR A 331 -2.24 24.63 5.74
C THR A 331 -2.29 25.82 6.71
N LEU A 332 -1.26 26.01 7.53
CA LEU A 332 -1.22 27.06 8.54
C LEU A 332 -1.03 28.46 7.96
N HIS A 333 -0.34 28.57 6.83
CA HIS A 333 0.02 29.86 6.24
C HIS A 333 -0.74 30.14 4.93
N TYR A 334 -1.79 29.38 4.63
CA TYR A 334 -2.57 29.55 3.39
C TYR A 334 -3.22 30.94 3.28
N GLU A 335 -3.72 31.49 4.39
CA GLU A 335 -4.38 32.80 4.42
C GLU A 335 -3.39 33.97 4.36
N ASP A 336 -2.16 33.75 4.84
CA ASP A 336 -1.10 34.75 4.88
C ASP A 336 -0.24 34.78 3.60
N ASP A 337 -0.49 33.86 2.66
CA ASP A 337 0.23 33.76 1.40
C ASP A 337 -0.57 34.48 0.30
N PRO A 338 -0.18 35.71 -0.10
CA PRO A 338 -0.89 36.42 -1.14
C PRO A 338 -0.92 35.56 -2.40
N ALA A 339 -2.11 35.41 -3.00
CA ALA A 339 -2.33 34.55 -4.15
C ALA A 339 -1.18 34.70 -5.15
N PRO A 340 -0.53 33.59 -5.56
CA PRO A 340 0.66 33.66 -6.39
C PRO A 340 0.31 34.44 -7.66
N ASP A 341 1.06 35.51 -7.93
CA ASP A 341 0.89 36.30 -9.14
C ASP A 341 1.18 35.40 -10.35
N THR A 342 0.12 34.89 -10.96
CA THR A 342 0.17 33.90 -12.05
C THR A 342 0.79 34.48 -13.33
N SER A 343 1.06 35.78 -13.37
CA SER A 343 1.60 36.47 -14.54
C SER A 343 3.11 36.29 -14.74
N VAL A 344 3.84 35.74 -13.75
CA VAL A 344 5.32 35.65 -13.84
C VAL A 344 5.81 34.22 -13.57
N ALA A 345 6.17 33.50 -14.63
CA ALA A 345 6.79 32.17 -14.58
C ALA A 345 8.27 32.24 -14.12
N VAL A 346 8.53 32.81 -12.95
CA VAL A 346 9.86 32.86 -12.33
C VAL A 346 9.94 31.79 -11.25
N GLN A 347 11.10 31.12 -11.17
CA GLN A 347 11.44 30.17 -10.10
C GLN A 347 11.01 30.75 -8.75
N LEU A 348 10.00 30.15 -8.13
CA LEU A 348 9.43 30.63 -6.88
C LEU A 348 10.54 30.72 -5.83
N PRO A 349 10.88 31.92 -5.33
CA PRO A 349 11.74 32.04 -4.17
C PRO A 349 11.13 31.25 -3.01
N LYS A 350 11.97 30.80 -2.06
CA LYS A 350 11.51 30.17 -0.81
C LYS A 350 10.35 31.00 -0.25
N ARG A 351 9.13 30.44 -0.24
CA ARG A 351 7.94 31.13 0.28
C ARG A 351 8.22 31.46 1.73
N ARG A 352 8.05 32.71 2.14
CA ARG A 352 8.16 33.13 3.53
C ARG A 352 6.79 33.63 3.94
N CYS A 353 6.26 33.09 5.03
CA CYS A 353 5.00 33.59 5.55
C CYS A 353 5.18 35.06 5.97
N PHE A 354 4.27 35.92 5.52
CA PHE A 354 4.32 37.35 5.85
C PHE A 354 4.02 37.63 7.31
N ALA A 355 3.11 36.88 7.94
CA ALA A 355 2.71 37.10 9.33
C ALA A 355 3.79 36.69 10.34
N CYS A 356 4.38 35.51 10.18
CA CYS A 356 5.35 34.97 11.14
C CYS A 356 6.81 35.10 10.69
N GLY A 357 7.08 35.46 9.43
CA GLY A 357 8.42 35.60 8.87
C GLY A 357 9.17 34.27 8.70
N ILE A 358 8.51 33.13 8.89
CA ILE A 358 9.11 31.79 8.78
C ILE A 358 9.13 31.36 7.32
N ASP A 359 10.30 30.92 6.85
CA ASP A 359 10.45 30.31 5.52
C ASP A 359 9.74 28.95 5.48
N ALA A 360 9.00 28.71 4.40
CA ALA A 360 8.42 27.43 4.05
C ALA A 360 9.51 26.35 4.01
N PRO A 361 9.20 25.14 4.48
CA PRO A 361 10.07 24.00 4.26
C PRO A 361 10.24 23.75 2.75
N PRO A 362 11.33 23.07 2.33
CA PRO A 362 11.56 22.76 0.93
C PRO A 362 10.38 22.00 0.32
N LYS A 363 9.86 22.48 -0.82
CA LYS A 363 8.81 21.78 -1.56
C LYS A 363 9.40 20.62 -2.34
N GLY A 364 8.88 19.41 -2.14
CA GLY A 364 9.30 18.22 -2.86
C GLY A 364 9.24 16.96 -1.99
N PRO A 365 9.53 15.79 -2.57
CA PRO A 365 9.71 14.58 -1.78
C PRO A 365 10.80 14.85 -0.72
N GLY A 366 10.56 14.40 0.51
CA GLY A 366 11.52 14.57 1.60
C GLY A 366 12.90 14.00 1.24
N PRO A 367 13.95 14.32 1.99
CA PRO A 367 15.25 13.68 1.78
C PRO A 367 15.08 12.15 1.82
N LYS A 368 15.69 11.47 0.85
CA LYS A 368 15.67 10.01 0.72
C LYS A 368 17.08 9.45 0.84
N LEU A 369 17.21 8.33 1.54
CA LEU A 369 18.44 7.54 1.60
C LEU A 369 18.20 6.17 0.99
N PHE A 370 18.98 5.83 -0.03
CA PHE A 370 18.97 4.50 -0.62
C PHE A 370 20.19 3.72 -0.14
N ILE A 371 19.95 2.54 0.43
CA ILE A 371 20.99 1.62 0.91
C ILE A 371 20.87 0.34 0.09
N GLN A 372 22.01 -0.14 -0.40
CA GLN A 372 22.11 -1.41 -1.11
C GLN A 372 23.08 -2.32 -0.36
N ALA A 373 22.72 -3.59 -0.23
CA ALA A 373 23.62 -4.60 0.33
C ALA A 373 24.92 -4.63 -0.48
N PRO A 374 26.10 -4.58 0.16
CA PRO A 374 27.36 -4.71 -0.55
C PRO A 374 27.39 -6.04 -1.30
N SER A 375 28.00 -6.11 -2.48
CA SER A 375 28.02 -7.32 -3.33
C SER A 375 28.45 -8.62 -2.64
N ARG A 376 29.21 -8.52 -1.54
CA ARG A 376 29.64 -9.66 -0.71
C ARG A 376 28.59 -10.18 0.29
N TYR A 377 27.55 -9.40 0.56
CA TYR A 377 26.43 -9.76 1.42
C TYR A 377 25.15 -9.82 0.58
N GLN A 378 24.33 -10.83 0.81
CA GLN A 378 23.09 -11.01 0.03
C GLN A 378 21.92 -10.17 0.59
N PHE A 379 22.11 -9.55 1.76
CA PHE A 379 21.11 -8.73 2.41
C PHE A 379 21.74 -7.61 3.25
N ILE A 380 20.93 -6.63 3.60
CA ILE A 380 21.30 -5.49 4.44
C ILE A 380 21.26 -5.92 5.91
N THR A 381 22.39 -5.76 6.59
CA THR A 381 22.50 -6.02 8.03
C THR A 381 22.11 -4.80 8.86
N VAL A 382 21.70 -5.00 10.11
CA VAL A 382 21.44 -3.91 11.06
C VAL A 382 22.66 -3.01 11.23
N GLY A 383 23.88 -3.56 11.24
CA GLY A 383 25.11 -2.78 11.29
C GLY A 383 25.30 -1.88 10.08
N GLN A 384 25.06 -2.39 8.87
CA GLN A 384 25.10 -1.57 7.64
C GLN A 384 24.04 -0.49 7.65
N TYR A 385 22.81 -0.84 8.07
CA TYR A 385 21.73 0.12 8.22
C TYR A 385 22.12 1.24 9.18
N VAL A 386 22.60 0.91 10.38
CA VAL A 386 23.04 1.91 11.37
C VAL A 386 24.18 2.78 10.82
N GLN A 387 25.15 2.18 10.14
CA GLN A 387 26.29 2.89 9.56
C GLN A 387 25.89 3.95 8.53
N GLU A 388 24.89 3.67 7.69
CA GLU A 388 24.44 4.60 6.64
C GLU A 388 23.36 5.58 7.16
N VAL A 389 22.42 5.09 7.97
CA VAL A 389 21.26 5.86 8.43
C VAL A 389 21.64 6.88 9.50
N PHE A 390 22.54 6.54 10.43
CA PHE A 390 22.86 7.44 11.54
C PHE A 390 23.49 8.76 11.09
N PRO A 391 24.56 8.77 10.26
CA PRO A 391 25.14 10.02 9.77
C PRO A 391 24.14 10.82 8.93
N TRP A 392 23.31 10.14 8.14
CA TRP A 392 22.27 10.78 7.32
C TRP A 392 21.21 11.47 8.18
N LEU A 393 20.62 10.77 9.18
CA LEU A 393 19.67 11.37 10.13
C LEU A 393 20.29 12.56 10.87
N ARG A 394 21.57 12.47 11.26
CA ARG A 394 22.29 13.57 11.88
C ARG A 394 22.45 14.78 10.96
N SER A 395 22.71 14.56 9.67
CA SER A 395 22.79 15.66 8.68
C SER A 395 21.45 16.40 8.55
N LEU A 396 20.34 15.72 8.84
CA LEU A 396 18.98 16.25 8.83
C LEU A 396 18.51 16.74 10.20
N GLY A 397 19.30 16.56 11.26
CA GLY A 397 18.84 16.77 12.65
C GLY A 397 18.34 18.18 12.95
N SER A 398 18.88 19.23 12.32
CA SER A 398 18.35 20.60 12.46
C SER A 398 16.99 20.77 11.77
N LEU A 399 16.79 20.14 10.62
CA LEU A 399 15.51 20.16 9.89
C LEU A 399 14.46 19.35 10.64
N ILE A 400 14.79 18.15 11.11
CA ILE A 400 13.90 17.30 11.89
C ILE A 400 13.50 18.00 13.19
N ARG A 401 14.46 18.56 13.93
CA ARG A 401 14.14 19.33 15.15
C ARG A 401 13.21 20.49 14.83
N ARG A 402 13.49 21.26 13.77
CA ARG A 402 12.62 22.38 13.36
C ARG A 402 11.22 21.89 12.97
N ALA A 403 11.10 20.81 12.21
CA ALA A 403 9.82 20.20 11.84
C ALA A 403 9.03 19.76 13.07
N ILE A 404 9.68 19.12 14.04
CA ILE A 404 9.04 18.70 15.29
C ILE A 404 8.66 19.91 16.16
N THR A 405 9.57 20.86 16.39
CA THR A 405 9.28 22.03 17.24
C THR A 405 8.24 22.96 16.63
N SER A 406 8.28 23.13 15.30
CA SER A 406 7.25 23.89 14.59
C SER A 406 5.95 23.10 14.58
N GLY A 407 5.92 21.84 14.14
CA GLY A 407 4.71 21.02 14.11
C GLY A 407 4.03 20.86 15.49
N SER A 408 4.78 20.58 16.55
CA SER A 408 4.26 20.43 17.92
C SER A 408 3.73 21.73 18.54
N SER A 409 4.14 22.90 18.04
CA SER A 409 3.54 24.16 18.46
C SER A 409 2.15 24.42 17.85
N TYR A 410 1.74 23.61 16.86
CA TYR A 410 0.48 23.77 16.13
C TYR A 410 -0.48 22.58 16.25
N CYS A 411 -0.01 21.40 16.70
CA CYS A 411 -0.89 20.34 17.19
C CYS A 411 -1.37 20.71 18.61
N ASP A 412 -2.67 20.60 18.86
CA ASP A 412 -3.36 21.14 20.03
C ASP A 412 -2.73 20.76 21.40
N LYS A 413 -2.99 21.60 22.40
CA LYS A 413 -2.39 21.58 23.75
C LYS A 413 -2.63 20.31 24.59
N ASP A 414 -3.32 19.30 24.09
CA ASP A 414 -3.71 18.10 24.84
C ASP A 414 -2.80 16.88 24.63
N GLU A 415 -1.92 16.88 23.63
CA GLU A 415 -0.93 15.80 23.44
C GLU A 415 0.49 16.35 23.48
N SER A 416 0.95 16.71 24.70
CA SER A 416 2.34 17.11 24.90
C SER A 416 3.26 15.94 24.58
N LEU A 417 3.87 15.94 23.40
CA LEU A 417 5.07 15.16 23.09
C LEU A 417 6.13 15.52 24.15
N SER A 418 6.37 14.62 25.09
CA SER A 418 7.29 14.87 26.20
C SER A 418 8.70 15.17 25.67
N TYR A 419 9.37 16.16 26.26
CA TYR A 419 10.68 16.70 25.87
C TYR A 419 11.88 15.72 25.90
N LYS A 420 11.66 14.44 26.20
CA LYS A 420 12.68 13.38 26.07
C LYS A 420 12.59 12.76 24.67
N TYR A 421 13.52 13.14 23.80
CA TYR A 421 13.70 12.55 22.47
C TYR A 421 14.32 11.14 22.57
N ASP A 422 13.54 10.20 23.10
CA ASP A 422 13.77 8.77 22.99
C ASP A 422 13.15 8.33 21.65
N LEU A 423 13.97 8.29 20.59
CA LEU A 423 13.55 7.88 19.25
C LEU A 423 13.58 6.36 19.20
N THR A 424 12.50 5.72 19.63
CA THR A 424 12.27 4.30 19.36
C THR A 424 12.34 4.07 17.83
N PRO A 425 12.94 2.98 17.31
CA PRO A 425 13.15 2.73 15.87
C PRO A 425 11.83 2.61 15.10
N LEU A 426 10.70 2.48 15.81
CA LEU A 426 9.41 2.94 15.32
C LEU A 426 9.35 4.47 15.42
N ILE A 427 10.05 5.12 14.51
CA ILE A 427 9.59 6.42 14.04
C ILE A 427 8.16 6.15 13.54
N LEU A 428 7.16 6.71 14.21
CA LEU A 428 5.78 6.86 13.68
C LEU A 428 5.74 7.69 12.37
N CYS A 429 6.90 7.95 11.75
CA CYS A 429 7.15 8.85 10.63
C CYS A 429 8.33 8.40 9.76
N SER A 430 8.64 7.09 9.65
CA SER A 430 9.52 6.60 8.59
C SER A 430 8.92 5.36 7.94
N HIS A 431 8.30 5.54 6.79
CA HIS A 431 8.06 4.41 5.91
C HIS A 431 9.39 3.94 5.31
N ILE A 432 9.64 2.64 5.42
CA ILE A 432 10.78 1.98 4.79
C ILE A 432 10.26 1.32 3.50
N GLN A 433 10.75 1.77 2.34
CA GLN A 433 10.41 1.20 1.04
C GLN A 433 11.46 0.17 0.63
N ILE A 434 11.06 -1.06 0.35
CA ILE A 434 11.97 -2.19 0.10
C ILE A 434 11.81 -2.66 -1.34
N TYR A 435 12.93 -2.87 -2.03
CA TYR A 435 12.94 -3.37 -3.42
C TYR A 435 13.55 -4.77 -3.46
N HIS A 436 12.76 -5.75 -3.93
CA HIS A 436 13.21 -7.13 -4.10
C HIS A 436 13.86 -7.33 -5.49
N ASN A 437 15.07 -7.88 -5.53
CA ASN A 437 15.67 -8.41 -6.75
C ASN A 437 15.76 -9.95 -6.66
N GLN A 438 14.82 -10.61 -7.34
CA GLN A 438 14.63 -12.04 -7.68
C GLN A 438 14.80 -13.17 -6.62
N PRO A 439 13.88 -14.17 -6.55
CA PRO A 439 13.79 -15.14 -5.43
C PRO A 439 14.64 -16.42 -5.60
N GLY A 440 15.12 -16.72 -6.81
CA GLY A 440 15.61 -18.07 -7.16
C GLY A 440 16.90 -18.52 -6.43
N LEU A 441 17.76 -17.59 -6.02
CA LEU A 441 19.01 -17.89 -5.31
C LEU A 441 18.88 -17.84 -3.78
N GLY A 442 17.87 -17.13 -3.26
CA GLY A 442 17.69 -16.94 -1.81
C GLY A 442 17.24 -18.21 -1.10
N LEU A 443 16.32 -18.98 -1.71
CA LEU A 443 15.81 -20.24 -1.15
C LEU A 443 16.89 -21.32 -1.01
N GLN A 444 17.73 -21.51 -2.04
CA GLN A 444 18.84 -22.48 -1.99
C GLN A 444 19.89 -22.12 -0.92
N LEU A 445 20.01 -20.84 -0.57
CA LEU A 445 20.98 -20.37 0.41
C LEU A 445 20.41 -20.33 1.84
N LEU A 446 19.11 -20.09 2.01
CA LEU A 446 18.42 -20.25 3.29
C LEU A 446 18.54 -21.69 3.78
N GLU A 447 18.29 -22.67 2.91
CA GLU A 447 18.55 -24.08 3.21
C GLU A 447 20.03 -24.33 3.57
N GLY A 448 20.96 -23.66 2.90
CA GLY A 448 22.39 -23.73 3.21
C GLY A 448 22.74 -23.13 4.58
N MET A 449 22.07 -22.04 4.98
CA MET A 449 22.25 -21.39 6.28
C MET A 449 21.64 -22.21 7.41
N GLU A 450 20.47 -22.81 7.20
CA GLU A 450 19.85 -23.74 8.16
C GLU A 450 20.73 -24.96 8.40
N ARG A 451 21.30 -25.54 7.33
CA ARG A 451 22.28 -26.64 7.46
C ARG A 451 23.52 -26.23 8.24
N ARG A 452 24.07 -25.03 8.01
CA ARG A 452 25.23 -24.51 8.76
C ARG A 452 24.89 -24.24 10.23
N ARG A 453 23.70 -23.70 10.52
CA ARG A 453 23.21 -23.45 11.89
C ARG A 453 23.00 -24.76 12.65
N ALA A 454 22.41 -25.77 12.01
CA ALA A 454 22.30 -27.12 12.57
C ALA A 454 23.67 -27.73 12.87
N ALA A 455 24.66 -27.58 11.96
CA ALA A 455 26.01 -28.08 12.18
C ALA A 455 26.77 -27.34 13.31
N GLU A 456 26.54 -26.04 13.47
CA GLU A 456 27.09 -25.24 14.58
C GLU A 456 26.49 -25.67 15.93
N LEU A 457 25.17 -25.88 15.99
CA LEU A 457 24.48 -26.37 17.18
C LEU A 457 24.95 -27.77 17.56
N ALA A 458 25.12 -28.67 16.60
CA ALA A 458 25.68 -30.01 16.83
C ALA A 458 27.10 -29.95 17.41
N ARG A 459 27.97 -29.08 16.88
CA ARG A 459 29.33 -28.87 17.42
C ARG A 459 29.32 -28.34 18.85
N ARG A 460 28.41 -27.42 19.19
CA ARG A 460 28.26 -26.91 20.56
C ARG A 460 27.78 -27.99 21.52
N GLN A 461 26.81 -28.80 21.11
CA GLN A 461 26.33 -29.93 21.92
C GLN A 461 27.43 -30.95 22.18
N GLU A 462 28.26 -31.24 21.19
CA GLU A 462 29.41 -32.14 21.36
C GLU A 462 30.47 -31.54 22.28
N GLY A 463 30.78 -30.25 22.12
CA GLY A 463 31.68 -29.53 23.03
C GLY A 463 31.20 -29.58 24.49
N SER A 464 29.91 -29.35 24.73
CA SER A 464 29.33 -29.45 26.07
C SER A 464 29.39 -30.86 26.64
N ARG A 465 29.23 -31.90 25.81
CA ARG A 465 29.37 -33.31 26.24
C ARG A 465 30.80 -33.64 26.64
N LEU A 466 31.78 -33.21 25.85
CA LEU A 466 33.19 -33.43 26.16
C LEU A 466 33.61 -32.71 27.44
N GLN A 467 33.12 -31.48 27.64
CA GLN A 467 33.38 -30.73 28.87
C GLN A 467 32.79 -31.45 30.09
N ALA A 468 31.54 -31.92 30.01
CA ALA A 468 30.92 -32.68 31.10
C ALA A 468 31.69 -33.97 31.44
N ALA A 469 32.19 -34.69 30.42
CA ALA A 469 33.01 -35.89 30.63
C ALA A 469 34.36 -35.57 31.30
N MET A 470 34.99 -34.43 30.95
CA MET A 470 36.21 -33.98 31.62
C MET A 470 35.96 -33.62 33.08
N ASP A 471 34.85 -32.94 33.38
CA ASP A 471 34.49 -32.56 34.74
C ASP A 471 34.19 -33.80 35.62
N GLU A 472 33.53 -34.82 35.09
CA GLU A 472 33.32 -36.12 35.77
C GLU A 472 34.62 -36.88 36.03
N THR A 473 35.59 -36.80 35.11
CA THR A 473 36.90 -37.42 35.27
C THR A 473 37.73 -36.70 36.34
N THR A 474 37.56 -35.39 36.46
CA THR A 474 38.27 -34.57 37.47
C THR A 474 37.67 -34.74 38.87
N LEU A 475 36.39 -35.08 38.99
CA LEU A 475 35.71 -35.35 40.27
C LEU A 475 35.94 -36.77 40.81
N SER A 476 36.42 -37.69 39.97
CA SER A 476 36.70 -39.08 40.34
C SER A 476 38.17 -39.38 40.66
N ALA A 477 39.06 -38.40 40.44
CA ALA A 477 40.46 -38.39 40.87
C ALA A 477 40.59 -37.57 42.16
#